data_AF-A0A6C1EK06-F1
#
_entry.id   AF-A0A6C1EK06-F1
#
_cell.length_a   1.000
_cell.length_b   1.000
_cell.length_c   1.000
_cell.angle_alpha   90.00
_cell.angle_beta   90.00
_cell.angle_gamma   90.00
#
_symmetry.space_group_name_H-M   'P 1'
#
loop_
_entity.id
_entity.type
_entity.pdbx_description
1 polymer ?
#
loop_
_entity_poly.entity_id
_entity_poly.type
_entity_poly.pdbx_seq_one_letter_code
_entity_poly.pdbx_strand_id
1 'polypeptide(L)'
;MARKVYTIHAELADFDQPKTWRDFKITHTVTLQTLGYFLEIMFEMKDAHLFSFRETTDTWTRVWELDPDSPEGFSRKGHRLTYHDTRGSKVMDLKLHEQLSFYYDSGDSWQVNLTVTDIDESGQEDGNNLPRVIDGAGFGILEDFGGVDQLGEIASLVKRDGVTTHRSELNWSGQWVPDNFTFDFYDQDDLNFRLKRLVQAYRQVYENHLNFGAKMAAILDREYYPGAHQKEEEPAPSVEVDLPLVVQQLKKADGSNITDGKLARINNQLIAAFIEDLKKNGKISEKTVKRYHDELTFYLIGYLTPRKATLFGWIATDIGELYFKGCSDDEIKRLRAALNKLNKFLVTQGVVTPQWAREFKQGLKNSIEVGHDYAKETFSDNDDGLW
;
A
#
# COMPACT_ATOMS: atom_id res chain seq x y z
N MET A 1 -5.65 30.88 0.18
CA MET A 1 -6.91 30.23 -0.27
C MET A 1 -7.40 29.33 0.84
N ALA A 2 -8.73 29.15 0.98
CA ALA A 2 -9.28 28.18 1.91
C ALA A 2 -8.83 26.75 1.54
N ARG A 3 -8.64 25.87 2.54
CA ARG A 3 -8.22 24.48 2.29
C ARG A 3 -9.35 23.73 1.60
N LYS A 4 -9.24 23.51 0.28
CA LYS A 4 -10.20 22.67 -0.45
C LYS A 4 -9.80 21.20 -0.41
N VAL A 5 -10.80 20.34 -0.35
CA VAL A 5 -10.69 18.88 -0.52
C VAL A 5 -11.57 18.47 -1.68
N TYR A 6 -10.99 17.73 -2.62
CA TYR A 6 -11.68 17.21 -3.79
C TYR A 6 -12.07 15.76 -3.54
N THR A 7 -13.30 15.40 -3.88
CA THR A 7 -13.69 14.00 -4.08
C THR A 7 -13.65 13.72 -5.57
N ILE A 8 -12.93 12.67 -5.95
CA ILE A 8 -12.69 12.30 -7.35
C ILE A 8 -13.13 10.84 -7.53
N HIS A 9 -13.91 10.62 -8.58
CA HIS A 9 -14.18 9.30 -9.12
C HIS A 9 -13.16 8.97 -10.19
N ALA A 10 -12.46 7.85 -10.07
CA ALA A 10 -11.53 7.32 -11.06
C ALA A 10 -12.01 5.96 -11.55
N GLU A 11 -12.09 5.75 -12.87
CA GLU A 11 -12.58 4.51 -13.48
C GLU A 11 -11.63 4.05 -14.59
N LEU A 12 -11.27 2.77 -14.59
CA LEU A 12 -10.49 2.17 -15.68
C LEU A 12 -11.35 2.14 -16.95
N ALA A 13 -10.89 2.79 -18.01
CA ALA A 13 -11.64 2.91 -19.25
C ALA A 13 -11.75 1.55 -19.97
N ASP A 14 -12.88 1.35 -20.64
CA ASP A 14 -13.17 0.19 -21.50
C ASP A 14 -13.09 -1.18 -20.81
N PHE A 15 -13.08 -1.24 -19.46
CA PHE A 15 -12.99 -2.47 -18.68
C PHE A 15 -14.23 -2.70 -17.79
N ASP A 16 -15.17 -3.52 -18.27
CA ASP A 16 -16.48 -3.72 -17.63
C ASP A 16 -16.57 -4.99 -16.75
N GLN A 17 -15.64 -5.94 -16.88
CA GLN A 17 -15.75 -7.29 -16.30
C GLN A 17 -14.43 -7.74 -15.64
N PRO A 18 -14.19 -7.38 -14.36
CA PRO A 18 -15.06 -6.59 -13.51
C PRO A 18 -14.82 -5.10 -13.61
N LYS A 19 -15.91 -4.33 -13.49
CA LYS A 19 -15.85 -2.87 -13.42
C LYS A 19 -14.86 -2.44 -12.33
N THR A 20 -13.85 -1.67 -12.72
CA THR A 20 -12.74 -1.29 -11.83
C THR A 20 -12.70 0.23 -11.64
N TRP A 21 -12.92 0.69 -10.41
CA TRP A 21 -13.02 2.12 -10.10
C TRP A 21 -12.69 2.45 -8.63
N ARG A 22 -12.44 3.71 -8.34
CA ARG A 22 -12.08 4.25 -7.02
C ARG A 22 -12.74 5.61 -6.80
N ASP A 23 -13.40 5.79 -5.66
CA ASP A 23 -13.71 7.11 -5.13
C ASP A 23 -12.69 7.47 -4.07
N PHE A 24 -12.07 8.64 -4.18
CA PHE A 24 -11.02 9.06 -3.26
C PHE A 24 -11.02 10.57 -3.03
N LYS A 25 -10.44 10.96 -1.90
CA LYS A 25 -10.30 12.35 -1.48
C LYS A 25 -8.85 12.79 -1.48
N ILE A 26 -8.60 14.00 -1.98
CA ILE A 26 -7.27 14.65 -1.97
C ILE A 26 -7.37 16.13 -1.63
N THR A 27 -6.27 16.69 -1.12
CA THR A 27 -6.18 18.13 -0.89
C THR A 27 -5.85 18.86 -2.19
N HIS A 28 -6.30 20.11 -2.28
CA HIS A 28 -5.96 21.02 -3.39
C HIS A 28 -4.45 21.24 -3.61
N THR A 29 -3.60 20.90 -2.64
CA THR A 29 -2.14 21.06 -2.73
C THR A 29 -1.45 19.96 -3.52
N VAL A 30 -2.15 18.85 -3.81
CA VAL A 30 -1.61 17.73 -4.58
C VAL A 30 -1.30 18.18 -6.01
N THR A 31 -0.11 17.81 -6.50
CA THR A 31 0.31 18.01 -7.89
C THR A 31 -0.25 16.90 -8.77
N LEU A 32 -0.36 17.13 -10.08
CA LEU A 32 -0.72 16.07 -11.02
C LEU A 32 0.31 14.93 -10.99
N GLN A 33 1.60 15.23 -10.75
CA GLN A 33 2.61 14.19 -10.58
C GLN A 33 2.27 13.25 -9.41
N THR A 34 1.97 13.82 -8.24
CA THR A 34 1.61 13.03 -7.06
C THR A 34 0.26 12.31 -7.24
N LEU A 35 -0.69 12.92 -7.97
CA LEU A 35 -1.93 12.26 -8.36
C LEU A 35 -1.66 11.03 -9.25
N GLY A 36 -0.71 11.12 -10.19
CA GLY A 36 -0.27 9.98 -11.00
C GLY A 36 0.16 8.80 -10.14
N TYR A 37 1.04 9.04 -9.16
CA TYR A 37 1.47 8.01 -8.21
C TYR A 37 0.30 7.39 -7.44
N PHE A 38 -0.68 8.19 -7.04
CA PHE A 38 -1.86 7.65 -6.36
C PHE A 38 -2.68 6.74 -7.27
N LEU A 39 -2.86 7.13 -8.54
CA LEU A 39 -3.58 6.32 -9.53
C LEU A 39 -2.84 5.01 -9.80
N GLU A 40 -1.53 5.06 -9.98
CA GLU A 40 -0.72 3.86 -10.18
C GLU A 40 -0.87 2.87 -9.01
N ILE A 41 -0.77 3.36 -7.77
CA ILE A 41 -0.96 2.54 -6.57
C ILE A 41 -2.40 1.97 -6.51
N MET A 42 -3.40 2.79 -6.82
CA MET A 42 -4.80 2.40 -6.71
C MET A 42 -5.26 1.38 -7.76
N PHE A 43 -4.62 1.37 -8.93
CA PHE A 43 -4.93 0.51 -10.07
C PHE A 43 -3.88 -0.58 -10.32
N GLU A 44 -2.95 -0.82 -9.39
CA GLU A 44 -1.95 -1.91 -9.47
C GLU A 44 -0.93 -1.76 -10.61
N MET A 45 -0.60 -0.52 -10.99
CA MET A 45 0.48 -0.22 -11.93
C MET A 45 1.80 -0.17 -11.15
N LYS A 46 2.77 -1.04 -11.47
CA LYS A 46 3.94 -1.37 -10.64
C LYS A 46 5.28 -1.19 -11.33
N ASP A 47 5.35 -1.08 -12.66
CA ASP A 47 6.64 -1.02 -13.38
C ASP A 47 7.13 0.41 -13.66
N ALA A 48 6.35 1.41 -13.23
CA ALA A 48 6.65 2.83 -13.39
C ALA A 48 6.91 3.24 -14.85
N HIS A 49 6.11 2.72 -15.78
CA HIS A 49 6.06 3.19 -17.17
C HIS A 49 5.73 4.69 -17.24
N LEU A 50 6.03 5.36 -18.36
CA LEU A 50 5.65 6.77 -18.50
C LEU A 50 4.13 6.95 -18.39
N PHE A 51 3.72 8.01 -17.69
CA PHE A 51 2.32 8.41 -17.61
C PHE A 51 2.11 9.84 -18.08
N SER A 52 0.87 10.15 -18.46
CA SER A 52 0.44 11.52 -18.76
C SER A 52 -1.00 11.75 -18.34
N PHE A 53 -1.35 12.99 -18.06
CA PHE A 53 -2.74 13.43 -18.01
C PHE A 53 -3.10 14.14 -19.30
N ARG A 54 -4.33 13.96 -19.77
CA ARG A 54 -4.84 14.64 -20.95
C ARG A 54 -6.23 15.21 -20.72
N GLU A 55 -6.39 16.42 -21.21
CA GLU A 55 -7.67 17.11 -21.36
C GLU A 55 -7.86 17.38 -22.85
N THR A 56 -8.89 16.79 -23.45
CA THR A 56 -9.10 16.80 -24.90
C THR A 56 -10.45 17.43 -25.25
N THR A 57 -10.43 18.33 -26.22
CA THR A 57 -11.62 18.89 -26.89
C THR A 57 -11.54 18.61 -28.39
N ASP A 58 -12.54 19.04 -29.17
CA ASP A 58 -12.50 18.90 -30.63
C ASP A 58 -11.33 19.66 -31.28
N THR A 59 -10.82 20.70 -30.62
CA THR A 59 -9.88 21.66 -31.23
C THR A 59 -8.48 21.67 -30.61
N TRP A 60 -8.33 21.18 -29.38
CA TRP A 60 -7.05 21.13 -28.69
C TRP A 60 -6.99 19.98 -27.69
N THR A 61 -5.77 19.54 -27.41
CA THR A 61 -5.42 18.63 -26.32
C THR A 61 -4.37 19.29 -25.45
N ARG A 62 -4.60 19.32 -24.15
CA ARG A 62 -3.59 19.67 -23.16
C ARG A 62 -3.05 18.38 -22.55
N VAL A 63 -1.73 18.25 -22.53
CA VAL A 63 -1.01 17.11 -22.00
C VAL A 63 -0.17 17.56 -20.81
N TRP A 64 -0.21 16.80 -19.74
CA TRP A 64 0.73 16.93 -18.63
C TRP A 64 1.56 15.65 -18.53
N GLU A 65 2.87 15.79 -18.61
CA GLU A 65 3.83 14.70 -18.46
C GLU A 65 5.04 15.17 -17.63
N LEU A 66 5.84 14.22 -17.16
CA LEU A 66 7.07 14.52 -16.45
C LEU A 66 8.14 14.98 -17.45
N ASP A 67 8.75 16.13 -17.20
CA ASP A 67 9.85 16.68 -18.02
C ASP A 67 9.54 16.73 -19.53
N PRO A 68 8.49 17.46 -19.98
CA PRO A 68 8.13 17.52 -21.39
C PRO A 68 9.22 18.18 -22.24
N ASP A 69 9.58 17.54 -23.36
CA ASP A 69 10.65 18.00 -24.26
C ASP A 69 10.36 19.37 -24.91
N SER A 70 9.08 19.71 -25.10
CA SER A 70 8.65 20.96 -25.73
C SER A 70 7.29 21.41 -25.18
N PRO A 71 7.08 22.72 -24.91
CA PRO A 71 5.80 23.22 -24.42
C PRO A 71 4.66 23.19 -25.45
N GLU A 72 4.97 23.07 -26.76
CA GLU A 72 3.98 23.09 -27.83
C GLU A 72 4.27 22.04 -28.91
N GLY A 73 3.21 21.46 -29.46
CA GLY A 73 3.24 20.56 -30.62
C GLY A 73 2.04 20.77 -31.55
N PHE A 74 2.16 20.37 -32.81
CA PHE A 74 1.07 20.43 -33.80
C PHE A 74 0.71 19.03 -34.28
N SER A 75 -0.57 18.66 -34.16
CA SER A 75 -1.09 17.42 -34.76
C SER A 75 -1.29 17.59 -36.27
N ARG A 76 -1.33 16.46 -37.01
CA ARG A 76 -1.49 16.37 -38.48
C ARG A 76 -2.71 17.12 -39.08
N LYS A 77 -3.63 17.67 -38.28
CA LYS A 77 -4.86 18.36 -38.74
C LYS A 77 -5.14 19.72 -38.07
N GLY A 78 -4.12 20.45 -37.60
CA GLY A 78 -4.34 21.77 -36.98
C GLY A 78 -5.01 21.74 -35.61
N HIS A 79 -5.08 20.55 -35.00
CA HIS A 79 -5.45 20.36 -33.61
C HIS A 79 -4.22 20.70 -32.74
N ARG A 80 -4.38 21.64 -31.81
CA ARG A 80 -3.27 22.18 -31.01
C ARG A 80 -2.94 21.26 -29.84
N LEU A 81 -1.65 20.95 -29.63
CA LEU A 81 -1.16 20.25 -28.45
C LEU A 81 -0.32 21.21 -27.60
N THR A 82 -0.60 21.26 -26.30
CA THR A 82 0.20 21.99 -25.31
C THR A 82 0.64 21.05 -24.22
N TYR A 83 1.92 21.11 -23.88
CA TYR A 83 2.55 20.25 -22.88
C TYR A 83 2.91 21.05 -21.64
N HIS A 84 2.71 20.43 -20.49
CA HIS A 84 2.93 21.03 -19.19
C HIS A 84 3.61 20.04 -18.27
N ASP A 85 4.46 20.54 -17.38
CA ASP A 85 5.09 19.72 -16.37
C ASP A 85 4.08 19.36 -15.26
N THR A 86 4.00 18.08 -14.93
CA THR A 86 3.15 17.51 -13.88
C THR A 86 3.55 17.95 -12.47
N ARG A 87 4.82 18.24 -12.19
CA ARG A 87 5.33 18.67 -10.86
C ARG A 87 4.88 20.08 -10.52
N GLY A 88 4.82 20.96 -11.51
CA GLY A 88 4.37 22.35 -11.36
C GLY A 88 2.84 22.51 -11.36
N SER A 89 2.12 21.53 -11.89
CA SER A 89 0.68 21.60 -12.11
C SER A 89 -0.09 21.03 -10.93
N LYS A 90 -0.88 21.86 -10.24
CA LYS A 90 -1.71 21.42 -9.11
C LYS A 90 -3.08 20.97 -9.59
N VAL A 91 -3.70 20.06 -8.85
CA VAL A 91 -5.09 19.63 -9.07
C VAL A 91 -6.09 20.80 -8.98
N MET A 92 -5.70 21.94 -8.40
CA MET A 92 -6.52 23.14 -8.21
C MET A 92 -7.18 23.71 -9.47
N ASP A 93 -6.72 23.34 -10.67
CA ASP A 93 -7.28 23.83 -11.91
C ASP A 93 -8.50 23.01 -12.39
N LEU A 94 -8.74 21.82 -11.83
CA LEU A 94 -9.88 20.97 -12.18
C LEU A 94 -11.17 21.49 -11.54
N LYS A 95 -12.19 21.72 -12.37
CA LYS A 95 -13.53 22.14 -11.94
C LYS A 95 -14.41 20.94 -11.61
N LEU A 96 -15.49 21.20 -10.88
CA LEU A 96 -16.54 20.22 -10.66
C LEU A 96 -17.07 19.71 -12.01
N HIS A 97 -17.18 18.39 -12.17
CA HIS A 97 -17.55 17.69 -13.41
C HIS A 97 -16.57 17.82 -14.58
N GLU A 98 -15.37 18.37 -14.34
CA GLU A 98 -14.31 18.32 -15.34
C GLU A 98 -13.80 16.89 -15.46
N GLN A 99 -13.61 16.45 -16.70
CA GLN A 99 -13.08 15.14 -17.02
C GLN A 99 -11.61 15.27 -17.39
N LEU A 100 -10.78 14.47 -16.74
CA LEU A 100 -9.36 14.35 -17.03
C LEU A 100 -9.04 12.88 -17.24
N SER A 101 -8.28 12.55 -18.27
CA SER A 101 -7.86 11.18 -18.54
C SER A 101 -6.40 11.00 -18.15
N PHE A 102 -6.13 10.00 -17.31
CA PHE A 102 -4.80 9.54 -16.99
C PHE A 102 -4.43 8.39 -17.93
N TYR A 103 -3.26 8.46 -18.54
CA TYR A 103 -2.70 7.45 -19.42
C TYR A 103 -1.44 6.89 -18.81
N TYR A 104 -1.28 5.58 -18.82
CA TYR A 104 -0.12 4.86 -18.31
C TYR A 104 0.29 3.77 -19.29
N ASP A 105 1.61 3.64 -19.50
CA ASP A 105 2.22 2.72 -20.46
C ASP A 105 1.73 2.91 -21.90
N SER A 106 2.58 3.46 -22.76
CA SER A 106 2.26 3.63 -24.19
C SER A 106 2.16 2.31 -24.96
N GLY A 107 2.67 1.20 -24.42
CA GLY A 107 2.53 -0.14 -24.97
C GLY A 107 1.12 -0.68 -24.78
N ASP A 108 0.71 -0.85 -23.53
CA ASP A 108 -0.61 -1.40 -23.19
C ASP A 108 -1.76 -0.37 -23.22
N SER A 109 -1.41 0.92 -23.26
CA SER A 109 -2.35 2.05 -23.40
C SER A 109 -3.42 2.12 -22.32
N TRP A 110 -3.05 1.87 -21.05
CA TRP A 110 -3.98 1.95 -19.94
C TRP A 110 -4.52 3.37 -19.78
N GLN A 111 -5.85 3.49 -19.63
CA GLN A 111 -6.52 4.77 -19.43
C GLN A 111 -7.41 4.72 -18.19
N VAL A 112 -7.29 5.72 -17.32
CA VAL A 112 -8.17 5.94 -16.17
C VAL A 112 -8.86 7.28 -16.33
N ASN A 113 -10.18 7.28 -16.37
CA ASN A 113 -11.00 8.49 -16.47
C ASN A 113 -11.29 9.05 -15.08
N LEU A 114 -11.05 10.34 -14.90
CA LEU A 114 -11.22 11.05 -13.64
C LEU A 114 -12.36 12.05 -13.76
N THR A 115 -13.24 12.08 -12.76
CA THR A 115 -14.30 13.08 -12.64
C THR A 115 -14.30 13.65 -11.23
N VAL A 116 -14.23 14.98 -11.10
CA VAL A 116 -14.43 15.65 -9.81
C VAL A 116 -15.93 15.61 -9.47
N THR A 117 -16.28 14.91 -8.39
CA THR A 117 -17.67 14.72 -7.96
C THR A 117 -18.10 15.64 -6.84
N ASP A 118 -17.15 16.13 -6.03
CA ASP A 118 -17.42 17.08 -4.95
C ASP A 118 -16.18 17.94 -4.62
N ILE A 119 -16.42 19.17 -4.14
CA ILE A 119 -15.39 20.10 -3.66
C ILE A 119 -15.82 20.66 -2.30
N ASP A 120 -15.19 20.20 -1.23
CA ASP A 120 -15.41 20.70 0.12
C ASP A 120 -14.48 21.88 0.43
N GLU A 121 -15.06 23.05 0.71
CA GLU A 121 -14.36 24.27 1.11
C GLU A 121 -14.60 24.65 2.59
N SER A 122 -15.35 23.83 3.34
CA SER A 122 -15.74 24.09 4.73
C SER A 122 -14.56 24.08 5.72
N GLY A 123 -13.44 23.45 5.34
CA GLY A 123 -12.26 23.27 6.17
C GLY A 123 -12.42 22.25 7.30
N GLN A 124 -13.47 21.43 7.29
CA GLN A 124 -13.74 20.43 8.32
C GLN A 124 -12.94 19.14 8.16
N GLU A 125 -12.52 18.79 6.94
CA GLU A 125 -11.70 17.60 6.69
C GLU A 125 -10.28 17.76 7.27
N ASP A 126 -9.88 16.76 8.06
CA ASP A 126 -8.50 16.63 8.52
C ASP A 126 -7.64 16.09 7.38
N GLY A 127 -6.97 16.99 6.66
CA GLY A 127 -6.12 16.56 5.56
C GLY A 127 -4.83 15.83 5.96
N ASN A 128 -4.55 15.60 7.25
CA ASN A 128 -3.55 14.59 7.64
C ASN A 128 -4.04 13.15 7.38
N ASN A 129 -5.35 12.98 7.16
CA ASN A 129 -5.95 11.70 6.76
C ASN A 129 -6.18 11.62 5.25
N LEU A 130 -5.49 12.44 4.44
CA LEU A 130 -5.54 12.45 2.98
C LEU A 130 -4.14 12.18 2.39
N PRO A 131 -4.01 11.53 1.22
CA PRO A 131 -5.09 11.00 0.37
C PRO A 131 -5.83 9.84 1.04
N ARG A 132 -7.08 9.62 0.63
CA ARG A 132 -7.89 8.51 1.16
C ARG A 132 -8.89 8.01 0.13
N VAL A 133 -8.84 6.72 -0.19
CA VAL A 133 -9.92 5.99 -0.85
C VAL A 133 -11.10 5.86 0.11
N ILE A 134 -12.30 6.19 -0.38
CA ILE A 134 -13.55 6.15 0.37
C ILE A 134 -14.55 5.12 -0.16
N ASP A 135 -14.36 4.64 -1.40
CA ASP A 135 -15.08 3.50 -1.98
C ASP A 135 -14.36 2.98 -3.25
N GLY A 136 -14.76 1.83 -3.77
CA GLY A 136 -14.22 1.28 -5.02
C GLY A 136 -14.61 -0.18 -5.28
N ALA A 137 -14.23 -0.66 -6.46
CA ALA A 137 -14.39 -2.06 -6.86
C ALA A 137 -13.31 -2.50 -7.85
N GLY A 138 -13.06 -3.81 -7.92
CA GLY A 138 -12.11 -4.41 -8.86
C GLY A 138 -10.65 -4.24 -8.45
N PHE A 139 -9.82 -5.18 -8.88
CA PHE A 139 -8.41 -5.28 -8.48
C PHE A 139 -7.57 -4.14 -9.06
N GLY A 140 -7.69 -3.88 -10.35
CA GLY A 140 -6.75 -3.05 -11.10
C GLY A 140 -6.31 -3.77 -12.36
N ILE A 141 -5.09 -3.48 -12.81
CA ILE A 141 -4.46 -4.13 -13.96
C ILE A 141 -3.53 -5.27 -13.52
N LEU A 142 -3.11 -6.08 -14.49
CA LEU A 142 -1.86 -6.82 -14.41
C LEU A 142 -0.87 -6.09 -15.32
N GLU A 143 0.36 -5.86 -14.85
CA GLU A 143 1.37 -5.18 -15.67
C GLU A 143 1.76 -6.02 -16.88
N ASP A 144 2.17 -5.32 -17.94
CA ASP A 144 2.67 -5.90 -19.20
C ASP A 144 1.79 -7.06 -19.73
N PHE A 145 0.48 -6.86 -19.64
CA PHE A 145 -0.52 -7.90 -19.91
C PHE A 145 -1.30 -7.67 -21.21
N GLY A 146 -0.90 -6.68 -22.02
CA GLY A 146 -1.46 -6.44 -23.34
C GLY A 146 -2.75 -5.60 -23.33
N GLY A 147 -2.90 -4.74 -22.33
CA GLY A 147 -4.00 -3.79 -22.25
C GLY A 147 -5.36 -4.41 -21.89
N VAL A 148 -6.41 -3.59 -22.02
CA VAL A 148 -7.75 -3.84 -21.49
C VAL A 148 -8.43 -5.08 -22.10
N ASP A 149 -8.27 -5.31 -23.40
CA ASP A 149 -8.89 -6.44 -24.10
C ASP A 149 -8.37 -7.78 -23.56
N GLN A 150 -7.05 -7.92 -23.46
CA GLN A 150 -6.40 -9.13 -22.98
C GLN A 150 -6.66 -9.34 -21.47
N LEU A 151 -6.70 -8.26 -20.70
CA LEU A 151 -7.10 -8.28 -19.29
C LEU A 151 -8.55 -8.79 -19.12
N GLY A 152 -9.48 -8.34 -19.97
CA GLY A 152 -10.88 -8.76 -19.95
C GLY A 152 -11.07 -10.23 -20.30
N GLU A 153 -10.29 -10.74 -21.26
CA GLU A 153 -10.28 -12.15 -21.63
C GLU A 153 -9.81 -13.02 -20.46
N ILE A 154 -8.64 -12.70 -19.87
CA ILE A 154 -8.12 -13.50 -18.75
C ILE A 154 -9.01 -13.39 -17.51
N ALA A 155 -9.61 -12.23 -17.24
CA ALA A 155 -10.53 -12.07 -16.12
C ALA A 155 -11.76 -12.97 -16.27
N SER A 156 -12.30 -13.06 -17.48
CA SER A 156 -13.42 -13.95 -17.81
C SER A 156 -13.05 -15.43 -17.65
N LEU A 157 -11.84 -15.81 -18.09
CA LEU A 157 -11.31 -17.16 -17.98
C LEU A 157 -11.06 -17.57 -16.52
N VAL A 158 -10.42 -16.72 -15.73
CA VAL A 158 -10.17 -16.94 -14.30
C VAL A 158 -11.48 -17.06 -13.53
N LYS A 159 -12.47 -16.21 -13.84
CA LYS A 159 -13.80 -16.28 -13.21
C LYS A 159 -14.53 -17.60 -13.53
N ARG A 160 -14.33 -18.16 -14.72
CA ARG A 160 -14.96 -19.41 -15.16
C ARG A 160 -14.26 -20.67 -14.63
N ASP A 161 -12.94 -20.71 -14.73
CA ASP A 161 -12.15 -21.94 -14.56
C ASP A 161 -11.17 -21.89 -13.37
N GLY A 162 -11.10 -20.76 -12.68
CA GLY A 162 -10.17 -20.51 -11.58
C GLY A 162 -8.74 -20.20 -12.02
N VAL A 163 -7.99 -19.58 -11.11
CA VAL A 163 -6.58 -19.16 -11.32
C VAL A 163 -5.66 -20.34 -11.65
N THR A 164 -5.87 -21.49 -11.03
CA THR A 164 -4.97 -22.65 -11.19
C THR A 164 -4.94 -23.18 -12.61
N THR A 165 -6.05 -23.06 -13.33
CA THR A 165 -6.18 -23.50 -14.73
C THR A 165 -5.41 -22.59 -15.69
N HIS A 166 -5.37 -21.29 -15.39
CA HIS A 166 -4.81 -20.24 -16.26
C HIS A 166 -3.50 -19.66 -15.71
N ARG A 167 -2.78 -20.44 -14.89
CA ARG A 167 -1.60 -19.98 -14.17
C ARG A 167 -0.43 -19.64 -15.10
N SER A 168 -0.29 -20.35 -16.21
CA SER A 168 0.74 -20.07 -17.22
C SER A 168 0.55 -18.70 -17.86
N GLU A 169 -0.70 -18.37 -18.17
CA GLU A 169 -1.14 -17.13 -18.79
C GLU A 169 -0.95 -15.97 -17.82
N LEU A 170 -1.38 -16.14 -16.56
CA LEU A 170 -1.23 -15.12 -15.51
C LEU A 170 0.24 -14.86 -15.14
N ASN A 171 1.08 -15.90 -15.12
CA ASN A 171 2.49 -15.76 -14.80
C ASN A 171 3.31 -15.22 -15.99
N TRP A 172 2.73 -15.06 -17.18
CA TRP A 172 3.46 -14.60 -18.37
C TRP A 172 4.07 -13.22 -18.18
N SER A 173 3.36 -12.30 -17.50
CA SER A 173 3.88 -10.98 -17.14
C SER A 173 4.87 -11.00 -15.97
N GLY A 174 5.22 -12.17 -15.44
CA GLY A 174 6.06 -12.30 -14.25
C GLY A 174 5.37 -11.91 -12.94
N GLN A 175 4.12 -11.48 -12.98
CA GLN A 175 3.33 -11.18 -11.79
C GLN A 175 2.80 -12.48 -11.17
N TRP A 176 3.13 -12.69 -9.89
CA TRP A 176 2.58 -13.80 -9.15
C TRP A 176 1.20 -13.43 -8.58
N VAL A 177 0.21 -14.31 -8.74
CA VAL A 177 -1.11 -14.19 -8.10
C VAL A 177 -1.47 -15.45 -7.29
N PRO A 178 -2.14 -15.29 -6.13
CA PRO A 178 -2.54 -16.42 -5.27
C PRO A 178 -3.62 -17.28 -5.93
N ASP A 179 -3.75 -18.53 -5.49
CA ASP A 179 -4.77 -19.49 -6.01
C ASP A 179 -6.21 -18.95 -5.87
N ASN A 180 -6.47 -18.11 -4.86
CA ASN A 180 -7.77 -17.49 -4.61
C ASN A 180 -7.89 -16.06 -5.18
N PHE A 181 -6.96 -15.66 -6.05
CA PHE A 181 -7.03 -14.37 -6.72
C PHE A 181 -8.33 -14.24 -7.54
N THR A 182 -8.90 -13.04 -7.49
CA THR A 182 -10.01 -12.63 -8.35
C THR A 182 -9.80 -11.19 -8.79
N PHE A 183 -10.14 -10.89 -10.03
CA PHE A 183 -10.17 -9.51 -10.53
C PHE A 183 -11.23 -8.66 -9.82
N ASP A 184 -12.22 -9.28 -9.16
CA ASP A 184 -13.22 -8.57 -8.34
C ASP A 184 -12.64 -8.06 -7.01
N PHE A 185 -11.40 -8.41 -6.66
CA PHE A 185 -10.81 -8.12 -5.37
C PHE A 185 -10.69 -6.61 -5.11
N TYR A 186 -11.19 -6.15 -3.97
CA TYR A 186 -11.05 -4.77 -3.50
C TYR A 186 -10.94 -4.75 -1.98
N ASP A 187 -9.94 -4.03 -1.46
CA ASP A 187 -9.78 -3.76 -0.04
C ASP A 187 -9.40 -2.28 0.15
N GLN A 188 -10.35 -1.52 0.68
CA GLN A 188 -10.21 -0.09 0.93
C GLN A 188 -9.12 0.24 1.95
N ASP A 189 -9.02 -0.54 3.03
CA ASP A 189 -8.08 -0.27 4.12
C ASP A 189 -6.65 -0.58 3.65
N ASP A 190 -6.47 -1.63 2.87
CA ASP A 190 -5.22 -1.98 2.21
C ASP A 190 -4.76 -0.90 1.21
N LEU A 191 -5.65 -0.44 0.33
CA LEU A 191 -5.33 0.64 -0.61
C LEU A 191 -4.93 1.93 0.11
N ASN A 192 -5.64 2.29 1.18
CA ASN A 192 -5.31 3.44 2.02
C ASN A 192 -3.96 3.28 2.73
N PHE A 193 -3.61 2.06 3.13
CA PHE A 193 -2.29 1.74 3.66
C PHE A 193 -1.19 1.90 2.60
N ARG A 194 -1.40 1.35 1.41
CA ARG A 194 -0.44 1.40 0.29
C ARG A 194 -0.21 2.82 -0.21
N LEU A 195 -1.26 3.64 -0.35
CA LEU A 195 -1.15 5.04 -0.73
C LEU A 195 -0.19 5.82 0.18
N LYS A 196 -0.25 5.57 1.49
CA LYS A 196 0.64 6.23 2.47
C LYS A 196 2.07 5.73 2.42
N ARG A 197 2.30 4.48 2.00
CA ARG A 197 3.62 3.83 2.02
C ARG A 197 4.38 3.95 0.72
N LEU A 198 3.69 3.85 -0.40
CA LEU A 198 4.29 3.72 -1.71
C LEU A 198 4.52 5.06 -2.40
N VAL A 199 3.76 6.11 -2.08
CA VAL A 199 3.87 7.41 -2.80
C VAL A 199 5.31 7.95 -2.84
N GLN A 200 6.05 7.85 -1.73
CA GLN A 200 7.46 8.28 -1.72
C GLN A 200 8.34 7.36 -2.59
N ALA A 201 8.03 6.07 -2.66
CA ALA A 201 8.79 5.14 -3.49
C ALA A 201 8.59 5.43 -4.99
N TYR A 202 7.34 5.64 -5.44
CA TYR A 202 7.06 6.06 -6.83
C TYR A 202 7.75 7.38 -7.15
N ARG A 203 7.73 8.34 -6.21
CA ARG A 203 8.48 9.58 -6.36
C ARG A 203 9.97 9.35 -6.64
N GLN A 204 10.61 8.46 -5.87
CA GLN A 204 12.04 8.13 -6.08
C GLN A 204 12.28 7.44 -7.42
N VAL A 205 11.36 6.59 -7.87
CA VAL A 205 11.48 5.90 -9.15
C VAL A 205 11.41 6.86 -10.32
N TYR A 206 10.39 7.73 -10.33
CA TYR A 206 10.20 8.69 -11.42
C TYR A 206 11.17 9.87 -11.39
N GLU A 207 11.38 10.49 -10.22
CA GLU A 207 12.13 11.75 -10.14
C GLU A 207 13.63 11.52 -10.01
N ASN A 208 14.06 10.39 -9.42
CA ASN A 208 15.47 10.12 -9.13
C ASN A 208 16.01 8.88 -9.85
N HIS A 209 15.21 8.25 -10.72
CA HIS A 209 15.58 7.06 -11.49
C HIS A 209 16.11 5.91 -10.62
N LEU A 210 15.55 5.78 -9.42
CA LEU A 210 15.88 4.69 -8.50
C LEU A 210 14.96 3.50 -8.75
N ASN A 211 15.38 2.31 -8.34
CA ASN A 211 14.49 1.15 -8.29
C ASN A 211 13.70 1.13 -6.98
N PHE A 212 12.55 0.47 -7.00
CA PHE A 212 11.87 0.11 -5.76
C PHE A 212 12.82 -0.69 -4.86
N GLY A 213 13.10 -0.18 -3.66
CA GLY A 213 13.83 -0.96 -2.66
C GLY A 213 13.03 -2.22 -2.30
N ALA A 214 13.72 -3.31 -1.92
CA ALA A 214 13.10 -4.62 -1.70
C ALA A 214 11.86 -4.64 -0.79
N LYS A 215 11.76 -3.72 0.17
CA LYS A 215 10.53 -3.59 1.00
C LYS A 215 9.38 -2.93 0.25
N MET A 216 9.64 -1.92 -0.57
CA MET A 216 8.59 -1.28 -1.37
C MET A 216 8.11 -2.25 -2.44
N ALA A 217 9.01 -3.03 -3.04
CA ALA A 217 8.66 -4.17 -3.89
C ALA A 217 7.73 -5.17 -3.15
N ALA A 218 8.08 -5.60 -1.94
CA ALA A 218 7.21 -6.47 -1.14
C ALA A 218 5.83 -5.85 -0.82
N ILE A 219 5.74 -4.52 -0.69
CA ILE A 219 4.46 -3.82 -0.47
C ILE A 219 3.67 -3.69 -1.79
N LEU A 220 4.35 -3.48 -2.91
CA LEU A 220 3.77 -3.48 -4.26
C LEU A 220 3.16 -4.84 -4.57
N ASP A 221 3.86 -5.91 -4.24
CA ASP A 221 3.47 -7.29 -4.49
C ASP A 221 2.55 -7.88 -3.41
N ARG A 222 2.14 -7.06 -2.44
CA ARG A 222 1.22 -7.45 -1.37
C ARG A 222 1.70 -8.70 -0.61
N GLU A 223 3.02 -8.89 -0.45
CA GLU A 223 3.60 -10.04 0.28
C GLU A 223 3.15 -10.12 1.74
N TYR A 224 2.68 -9.01 2.30
CA TYR A 224 2.15 -8.89 3.66
C TYR A 224 0.67 -9.28 3.78
N TYR A 225 -0.06 -9.40 2.67
CA TYR A 225 -1.50 -9.65 2.67
C TYR A 225 -1.79 -11.14 2.98
N PRO A 226 -2.67 -11.46 3.95
CA PRO A 226 -2.97 -12.86 4.30
C PRO A 226 -3.49 -13.64 3.08
N GLY A 227 -2.94 -14.82 2.82
CA GLY A 227 -3.33 -15.65 1.67
C GLY A 227 -2.54 -15.38 0.39
N ALA A 228 -1.77 -14.29 0.33
CA ALA A 228 -0.89 -13.98 -0.80
C ALA A 228 0.27 -14.96 -1.00
N HIS A 229 0.32 -16.13 -0.34
CA HIS A 229 1.20 -17.27 -0.69
C HIS A 229 0.70 -18.61 -0.13
N GLN A 230 -0.58 -18.77 0.25
CA GLN A 230 -1.06 -20.05 0.82
C GLN A 230 -2.45 -20.48 0.38
N LYS A 231 -2.53 -21.77 0.00
CA LYS A 231 -3.76 -22.57 -0.05
C LYS A 231 -4.62 -22.29 1.18
N GLU A 232 -5.87 -21.91 0.93
CA GLU A 232 -6.90 -21.78 1.94
C GLU A 232 -7.06 -23.09 2.71
N GLU A 233 -6.74 -23.06 4.00
CA GLU A 233 -7.52 -23.80 4.98
C GLU A 233 -8.35 -22.75 5.73
N GLU A 234 -9.66 -22.98 5.75
CA GLU A 234 -10.68 -22.18 6.43
C GLU A 234 -10.21 -21.65 7.81
N PRO A 235 -10.69 -20.46 8.24
CA PRO A 235 -10.45 -19.99 9.59
C PRO A 235 -10.97 -21.07 10.54
N ALA A 236 -10.04 -21.71 11.25
CA ALA A 236 -10.40 -22.71 12.23
C ALA A 236 -11.44 -22.12 13.19
N PRO A 237 -12.48 -22.88 13.56
CA PRO A 237 -13.50 -22.43 14.50
C PRO A 237 -12.83 -21.94 15.78
N SER A 238 -13.56 -21.15 16.57
CA SER A 238 -13.17 -20.61 17.88
C SER A 238 -12.72 -21.71 18.86
N VAL A 239 -11.50 -22.20 18.65
CA VAL A 239 -10.76 -23.07 19.54
C VAL A 239 -9.94 -22.15 20.42
N GLU A 240 -10.08 -22.34 21.72
CA GLU A 240 -9.25 -21.68 22.73
C GLU A 240 -7.78 -21.81 22.33
N VAL A 241 -7.11 -20.66 22.11
CA VAL A 241 -5.74 -20.65 21.59
C VAL A 241 -4.80 -21.19 22.67
N ASP A 242 -4.15 -22.33 22.39
CA ASP A 242 -3.06 -22.86 23.23
C ASP A 242 -1.80 -21.98 23.06
N LEU A 243 -1.76 -20.90 23.85
CA LEU A 243 -0.69 -19.91 23.80
C LEU A 243 0.71 -20.50 24.07
N PRO A 244 0.91 -21.41 25.05
CA PRO A 244 2.18 -22.13 25.20
C PRO A 244 2.65 -22.84 23.93
N LEU A 245 1.75 -23.55 23.24
CA LEU A 245 2.06 -24.23 21.98
C LEU A 245 2.42 -23.23 20.88
N VAL A 246 1.65 -22.15 20.74
CA VAL A 246 1.92 -21.06 19.77
C VAL A 246 3.32 -20.48 19.99
N VAL A 247 3.67 -20.14 21.24
CA VAL A 247 5.00 -19.60 21.57
C VAL A 247 6.10 -20.61 21.29
N GLN A 248 5.88 -21.90 21.58
CA GLN A 248 6.83 -22.95 21.25
C GLN A 248 7.05 -23.07 19.73
N GLN A 249 5.98 -22.98 18.95
CA GLN A 249 6.03 -23.02 17.49
C GLN A 249 6.80 -21.82 16.92
N LEU A 250 6.54 -20.60 17.40
CA LEU A 250 7.26 -19.40 16.97
C LEU A 250 8.76 -19.48 17.28
N LYS A 251 9.14 -19.93 18.48
CA LYS A 251 10.56 -20.14 18.84
C LYS A 251 11.27 -21.13 17.92
N LYS A 252 10.57 -22.16 17.43
CA LYS A 252 11.12 -23.14 16.49
C LYS A 252 11.12 -22.64 15.04
N ALA A 253 10.24 -21.71 14.72
CA ALA A 253 10.02 -21.23 13.36
C ALA A 253 11.06 -20.20 12.91
N ASP A 254 11.72 -19.51 13.84
CA ASP A 254 12.71 -18.47 13.54
C ASP A 254 13.87 -19.01 12.71
N GLY A 255 14.11 -18.43 11.53
CA GLY A 255 15.16 -18.84 10.60
C GLY A 255 14.97 -20.25 10.02
N SER A 256 13.78 -20.84 10.16
CA SER A 256 13.44 -22.16 9.62
C SER A 256 12.80 -22.08 8.24
N ASN A 257 12.72 -23.21 7.53
CA ASN A 257 12.01 -23.34 6.23
C ASN A 257 10.47 -23.38 6.38
N ILE A 258 9.91 -22.72 7.39
CA ILE A 258 8.46 -22.60 7.55
C ILE A 258 7.87 -21.77 6.39
N THR A 259 6.71 -22.20 5.91
CA THR A 259 5.98 -21.47 4.86
C THR A 259 5.34 -20.20 5.42
N ASP A 260 5.25 -19.13 4.62
CA ASP A 260 4.84 -17.81 5.10
C ASP A 260 3.48 -17.81 5.77
N GLY A 261 2.43 -18.26 5.10
CA GLY A 261 1.12 -18.28 5.76
C GLY A 261 1.00 -19.27 6.94
N LYS A 262 1.90 -20.26 7.11
CA LYS A 262 1.89 -21.13 8.30
C LYS A 262 2.41 -20.32 9.47
N LEU A 263 3.48 -19.57 9.24
CA LEU A 263 4.00 -18.61 10.20
C LEU A 263 2.99 -17.47 10.47
N ALA A 264 2.34 -16.94 9.43
CA ALA A 264 1.27 -15.94 9.57
C ALA A 264 0.11 -16.46 10.41
N ARG A 265 -0.32 -17.72 10.22
CA ARG A 265 -1.38 -18.37 11.01
C ARG A 265 -1.00 -18.45 12.49
N ILE A 266 0.23 -18.84 12.79
CA ILE A 266 0.74 -18.90 14.18
C ILE A 266 0.81 -17.49 14.78
N ASN A 267 1.28 -16.49 14.02
CA ASN A 267 1.27 -15.08 14.44
C ASN A 267 -0.15 -14.54 14.68
N ASN A 268 -1.11 -14.89 13.81
CA ASN A 268 -2.52 -14.55 13.99
C ASN A 268 -3.11 -15.17 15.26
N GLN A 269 -2.77 -16.42 15.59
CA GLN A 269 -3.17 -17.05 16.85
C GLN A 269 -2.62 -16.30 18.07
N LEU A 270 -1.34 -15.89 18.01
CA LEU A 270 -0.74 -15.06 19.05
C LEU A 270 -1.47 -13.72 19.22
N ILE A 271 -1.76 -13.03 18.11
CA ILE A 271 -2.49 -11.75 18.11
C ILE A 271 -3.90 -11.95 18.66
N ALA A 272 -4.62 -12.98 18.22
CA ALA A 272 -5.97 -13.28 18.66
C ALA A 272 -6.03 -13.51 20.18
N ALA A 273 -5.15 -14.33 20.73
CA ALA A 273 -5.06 -14.59 22.17
C ALA A 273 -4.81 -13.30 22.97
N PHE A 274 -3.92 -12.44 22.47
CA PHE A 274 -3.63 -11.14 23.07
C PHE A 274 -4.85 -10.21 23.03
N ILE A 275 -5.52 -10.09 21.89
CA ILE A 275 -6.70 -9.22 21.72
C ILE A 275 -7.87 -9.69 22.59
N GLU A 276 -8.06 -11.00 22.70
CA GLU A 276 -9.09 -11.57 23.58
C GLU A 276 -8.82 -11.24 25.06
N ASP A 277 -7.56 -11.36 25.52
CA ASP A 277 -7.15 -10.94 26.87
C ASP A 277 -7.41 -9.46 27.12
N LEU A 278 -7.10 -8.59 26.15
CA LEU A 278 -7.38 -7.16 26.28
C LEU A 278 -8.88 -6.87 26.43
N LYS A 279 -9.73 -7.56 25.66
CA LYS A 279 -11.19 -7.43 25.72
C LYS A 279 -11.75 -7.92 27.05
N LYS A 280 -11.29 -9.08 27.54
CA LYS A 280 -11.69 -9.64 28.85
C LYS A 280 -11.36 -8.71 30.02
N ASN A 281 -10.24 -8.01 29.93
CA ASN A 281 -9.79 -7.10 30.99
C ASN A 281 -10.61 -5.79 31.10
N GLY A 282 -11.50 -5.48 30.14
CA GLY A 282 -12.52 -4.41 30.20
C GLY A 282 -12.04 -2.96 30.36
N LYS A 283 -10.73 -2.73 30.53
CA LYS A 283 -10.12 -1.42 30.87
C LYS A 283 -9.55 -0.67 29.66
N ILE A 284 -9.70 -1.20 28.45
CA ILE A 284 -9.11 -0.63 27.22
C ILE A 284 -10.24 -0.38 26.21
N SER A 285 -10.25 0.82 25.61
CA SER A 285 -11.22 1.18 24.57
C SER A 285 -11.08 0.31 23.31
N GLU A 286 -12.20 0.05 22.63
CA GLU A 286 -12.22 -0.68 21.36
C GLU A 286 -11.29 -0.08 20.31
N LYS A 287 -11.27 1.26 20.21
CA LYS A 287 -10.33 1.99 19.32
C LYS A 287 -8.87 1.64 19.61
N THR A 288 -8.50 1.51 20.89
CA THR A 288 -7.13 1.13 21.27
C THR A 288 -6.85 -0.34 21.00
N VAL A 289 -7.85 -1.22 21.20
CA VAL A 289 -7.73 -2.65 20.86
C VAL A 289 -7.53 -2.84 19.36
N LYS A 290 -8.34 -2.19 18.51
CA LYS A 290 -8.18 -2.21 17.05
C LYS A 290 -6.80 -1.73 16.65
N ARG A 291 -6.34 -0.60 17.20
CA ARG A 291 -4.99 -0.10 16.92
C ARG A 291 -3.90 -1.12 17.28
N TYR A 292 -3.98 -1.78 18.43
CA TYR A 292 -2.99 -2.80 18.77
C TYR A 292 -3.03 -4.01 17.86
N HIS A 293 -4.23 -4.43 17.44
CA HIS A 293 -4.38 -5.47 16.43
C HIS A 293 -3.67 -5.06 15.13
N ASP A 294 -4.00 -3.90 14.58
CA ASP A 294 -3.50 -3.45 13.29
C ASP A 294 -1.96 -3.28 13.29
N GLU A 295 -1.39 -2.70 14.35
CA GLU A 295 0.07 -2.52 14.48
C GLU A 295 0.80 -3.87 14.62
N LEU A 296 0.23 -4.84 15.35
CA LEU A 296 0.83 -6.18 15.50
C LEU A 296 0.68 -7.03 14.23
N THR A 297 -0.45 -6.93 13.53
CA THR A 297 -0.65 -7.58 12.24
C THR A 297 0.35 -7.04 11.23
N PHE A 298 0.50 -5.72 11.13
CA PHE A 298 1.52 -5.09 10.27
C PHE A 298 2.92 -5.64 10.56
N TYR A 299 3.32 -5.73 11.82
CA TYR A 299 4.69 -6.08 12.14
C TYR A 299 4.96 -7.59 12.17
N LEU A 300 4.16 -8.37 12.91
CA LEU A 300 4.42 -9.81 13.07
C LEU A 300 4.12 -10.57 11.78
N ILE A 301 3.04 -10.19 11.10
CA ILE A 301 2.63 -10.84 9.86
C ILE A 301 3.27 -10.11 8.68
N GLY A 302 3.01 -8.82 8.53
CA GLY A 302 3.48 -8.08 7.36
C GLY A 302 4.99 -7.85 7.28
N TYR A 303 5.71 -7.77 8.41
CA TYR A 303 7.15 -7.47 8.41
C TYR A 303 8.01 -8.71 8.69
N LEU A 304 7.73 -9.45 9.75
CA LEU A 304 8.59 -10.56 10.18
C LEU A 304 8.39 -11.83 9.36
N THR A 305 7.15 -12.13 8.95
CA THR A 305 6.84 -13.40 8.26
C THR A 305 7.60 -13.57 6.93
N PRO A 306 7.59 -12.58 5.99
CA PRO A 306 8.35 -12.69 4.74
C PRO A 306 9.86 -12.85 4.96
N ARG A 307 10.36 -12.41 6.11
CA ARG A 307 11.77 -12.52 6.52
C ARG A 307 12.10 -13.84 7.21
N LYS A 308 11.15 -14.77 7.27
CA LYS A 308 11.25 -16.04 8.04
C LYS A 308 11.63 -15.82 9.50
N ALA A 309 11.24 -14.66 10.03
CA ALA A 309 11.55 -14.25 11.39
C ALA A 309 10.30 -14.28 12.26
N THR A 310 10.51 -14.39 13.56
CA THR A 310 9.43 -14.38 14.54
C THR A 310 9.67 -13.32 15.60
N LEU A 311 8.70 -13.13 16.49
CA LEU A 311 8.86 -12.29 17.69
C LEU A 311 10.06 -12.70 18.58
N PHE A 312 10.57 -13.92 18.41
CA PHE A 312 11.70 -14.45 19.17
C PHE A 312 13.05 -14.39 18.44
N GLY A 313 13.04 -13.88 17.20
CA GLY A 313 14.24 -13.72 16.38
C GLY A 313 15.02 -12.44 16.67
N TRP A 314 16.23 -12.38 16.10
CA TRP A 314 17.14 -11.26 16.30
C TRP A 314 16.65 -9.94 15.67
N ILE A 315 15.90 -10.00 14.56
CA ILE A 315 15.30 -8.80 13.92
C ILE A 315 14.00 -8.33 14.59
N ALA A 316 13.45 -9.09 15.55
CA ALA A 316 12.14 -8.82 16.14
C ALA A 316 12.06 -7.50 16.91
N THR A 317 13.21 -6.97 17.31
CA THR A 317 13.31 -5.68 17.99
C THR A 317 13.81 -4.57 17.07
N ASP A 318 14.14 -4.88 15.82
CA ASP A 318 14.76 -3.93 14.89
C ASP A 318 13.74 -3.02 14.19
N ILE A 319 12.88 -2.39 14.99
CA ILE A 319 11.81 -1.52 14.49
C ILE A 319 12.33 -0.17 13.99
N GLY A 320 13.54 0.24 14.34
CA GLY A 320 14.21 1.41 13.82
C GLY A 320 14.53 1.30 12.33
N GLU A 321 14.75 0.09 11.81
CA GLU A 321 14.90 -0.12 10.36
C GLU A 321 13.68 0.40 9.59
N LEU A 322 12.49 0.40 10.21
CA LEU A 322 11.27 0.85 9.58
C LEU A 322 11.27 2.36 9.26
N TYR A 323 12.15 3.17 9.86
CA TYR A 323 12.35 4.56 9.47
C TYR A 323 12.82 4.69 8.01
N PHE A 324 13.79 3.87 7.59
CA PHE A 324 14.27 3.79 6.20
C PHE A 324 13.23 3.23 5.23
N LYS A 325 12.08 2.86 5.76
CA LYS A 325 10.98 2.28 5.03
C LYS A 325 9.73 3.16 5.07
N GLY A 326 9.90 4.44 5.39
CA GLY A 326 8.84 5.44 5.36
C GLY A 326 7.87 5.37 6.55
N CYS A 327 8.22 4.71 7.66
CA CYS A 327 7.44 4.81 8.89
C CYS A 327 7.76 6.11 9.62
N SER A 328 6.73 6.88 9.93
CA SER A 328 6.83 8.10 10.74
C SER A 328 7.13 7.79 12.21
N ASP A 329 7.65 8.77 12.94
CA ASP A 329 7.87 8.69 14.39
C ASP A 329 6.64 8.21 15.16
N ASP A 330 5.47 8.67 14.78
CA ASP A 330 4.25 8.34 15.48
C ASP A 330 3.79 6.90 15.19
N GLU A 331 4.05 6.38 13.99
CA GLU A 331 3.85 4.97 13.67
C GLU A 331 4.80 4.08 14.48
N ILE A 332 6.08 4.45 14.55
CA ILE A 332 7.09 3.72 15.33
C ILE A 332 6.76 3.74 16.82
N LYS A 333 6.30 4.88 17.35
CA LYS A 333 5.83 4.99 18.74
C LYS A 333 4.61 4.09 19.00
N ARG A 334 3.64 4.05 18.08
CA ARG A 334 2.45 3.20 18.20
C ARG A 334 2.80 1.72 18.15
N LEU A 335 3.62 1.31 17.18
CA LEU A 335 4.10 -0.06 17.05
C LEU A 335 4.89 -0.49 18.30
N ARG A 336 5.82 0.34 18.77
CA ARG A 336 6.56 0.09 20.02
C ARG A 336 5.60 -0.08 21.21
N ALA A 337 4.54 0.72 21.29
CA ALA A 337 3.55 0.59 22.37
C ALA A 337 2.78 -0.73 22.27
N ALA A 338 2.39 -1.16 21.07
CA ALA A 338 1.73 -2.44 20.83
C ALA A 338 2.64 -3.62 21.20
N LEU A 339 3.89 -3.63 20.74
CA LEU A 339 4.88 -4.66 21.05
C LEU A 339 5.21 -4.74 22.55
N ASN A 340 5.35 -3.60 23.23
CA ASN A 340 5.53 -3.59 24.69
C ASN A 340 4.31 -4.15 25.44
N LYS A 341 3.10 -3.87 24.94
CA LYS A 341 1.87 -4.38 25.55
C LYS A 341 1.74 -5.89 25.35
N LEU A 342 2.05 -6.39 24.16
CA LEU A 342 2.13 -7.82 23.85
C LEU A 342 3.19 -8.52 24.71
N ASN A 343 4.38 -7.94 24.83
CA ASN A 343 5.46 -8.46 25.68
C ASN A 343 5.01 -8.61 27.15
N LYS A 344 4.31 -7.60 27.71
CA LYS A 344 3.74 -7.68 29.06
C LYS A 344 2.70 -8.80 29.19
N PHE A 345 1.85 -8.98 28.16
CA PHE A 345 0.89 -10.07 28.11
C PHE A 345 1.60 -11.43 28.16
N LEU A 346 2.62 -11.65 27.34
CA LEU A 346 3.38 -12.90 27.32
C LEU A 346 4.02 -13.23 28.67
N VAL A 347 4.54 -12.24 29.39
CA VAL A 347 5.07 -12.43 30.76
C VAL A 347 3.95 -12.81 31.73
N THR A 348 2.80 -12.14 31.63
CA THR A 348 1.65 -12.39 32.50
C THR A 348 1.09 -13.79 32.33
N GLN A 349 1.10 -14.30 31.09
CA GLN A 349 0.70 -15.66 30.75
C GLN A 349 1.79 -16.71 31.05
N GLY A 350 2.97 -16.31 31.54
CA GLY A 350 4.04 -17.24 31.93
C GLY A 350 4.76 -17.94 30.77
N VAL A 351 4.52 -17.52 29.52
CA VAL A 351 5.09 -18.16 28.31
C VAL A 351 6.47 -17.61 27.92
N VAL A 352 6.88 -16.50 28.54
CA VAL A 352 8.22 -15.91 28.44
C VAL A 352 8.72 -15.46 29.81
N THR A 353 10.04 -15.35 29.96
CA THR A 353 10.63 -14.91 31.24
C THR A 353 10.61 -13.38 31.37
N PRO A 354 10.56 -12.84 32.60
CA PRO A 354 10.73 -11.41 32.83
C PRO A 354 12.05 -10.84 32.32
N GLN A 355 13.11 -11.67 32.28
CA GLN A 355 14.40 -11.28 31.72
C GLN A 355 14.30 -11.06 30.21
N TRP A 356 13.76 -12.03 29.47
CA TRP A 356 13.53 -11.91 28.03
C TRP A 356 12.73 -10.65 27.70
N ALA A 357 11.68 -10.37 28.48
CA ALA A 357 10.86 -9.18 28.28
C ALA A 357 11.62 -7.86 28.48
N ARG A 358 12.56 -7.80 29.42
CA ARG A 358 13.42 -6.62 29.62
C ARG A 358 14.38 -6.43 28.47
N GLU A 359 15.02 -7.51 28.02
CA GLU A 359 15.94 -7.51 26.87
C GLU A 359 15.22 -7.09 25.59
N PHE A 360 14.03 -7.67 25.32
CA PHE A 360 13.20 -7.30 24.18
C PHE A 360 12.83 -5.81 24.18
N LYS A 361 12.40 -5.29 25.34
CA LYS A 361 12.07 -3.86 25.49
C LYS A 361 13.30 -2.96 25.28
N GLN A 362 14.47 -3.37 25.75
CA GLN A 362 15.72 -2.64 25.54
C GLN A 362 16.13 -2.66 24.07
N GLY A 363 15.99 -3.79 23.37
CA GLY A 363 16.23 -3.92 21.94
C GLY A 363 15.38 -2.94 21.13
N LEU A 364 14.07 -2.86 21.41
CA LEU A 364 13.18 -1.90 20.74
C LEU A 364 13.63 -0.45 20.94
N LYS A 365 14.11 -0.12 22.14
CA LYS A 365 14.59 1.23 22.46
C LYS A 365 15.87 1.54 21.67
N ASN A 366 16.85 0.65 21.72
CA ASN A 366 18.14 0.83 21.05
C ASN A 366 17.96 0.94 19.53
N SER A 367 17.12 0.09 18.95
CA SER A 367 16.86 0.11 17.51
C SER A 367 16.26 1.44 17.05
N ILE A 368 15.31 2.01 17.81
CA ILE A 368 14.74 3.33 17.49
C ILE A 368 15.79 4.43 17.57
N GLU A 369 16.60 4.46 18.63
CA GLU A 369 17.65 5.48 18.79
C GLU A 369 18.60 5.46 17.60
N VAL A 370 19.09 4.27 17.22
CA VAL A 370 19.95 4.09 16.04
C VAL A 370 19.20 4.47 14.75
N GLY A 371 18.05 3.86 14.48
CA GLY A 371 17.33 4.08 13.23
C GLY A 371 16.90 5.53 13.00
N HIS A 372 16.51 6.23 14.06
CA HIS A 372 16.10 7.63 13.98
C HIS A 372 17.28 8.57 13.70
N ASP A 373 18.43 8.36 14.34
CA ASP A 373 19.62 9.21 14.13
C ASP A 373 20.17 9.02 12.71
N TYR A 374 20.25 7.77 12.24
CA TYR A 374 20.67 7.49 10.87
C TYR A 374 19.65 7.94 9.81
N ALA A 375 18.35 7.80 10.06
CA ALA A 375 17.34 8.31 9.15
C ALA A 375 17.40 9.84 9.07
N LYS A 376 17.64 10.53 10.19
CA LYS A 376 17.87 11.97 10.17
C LYS A 376 19.12 12.35 9.39
N GLU A 377 20.21 11.62 9.49
CA GLU A 377 21.42 11.90 8.69
C GLU A 377 21.21 11.61 7.19
N THR A 378 20.45 10.57 6.87
CA THR A 378 20.21 10.11 5.49
C THR A 378 19.16 10.94 4.75
N PHE A 379 18.16 11.43 5.48
CA PHE A 379 17.03 12.22 4.97
C PHE A 379 17.05 13.67 5.50
N SER A 380 18.17 14.10 6.09
CA SER A 380 18.43 15.50 6.41
C SER A 380 18.49 16.24 5.08
N ASP A 381 17.50 17.09 4.83
CA ASP A 381 17.52 18.14 3.85
C ASP A 381 18.85 18.93 3.97
N ASN A 382 19.85 18.55 3.18
CA ASN A 382 20.77 19.52 2.60
C ASN A 382 20.02 20.20 1.45
N ASP A 383 18.92 20.88 1.79
CA ASP A 383 18.13 21.76 0.91
C ASP A 383 18.58 23.23 1.09
N ASP A 384 19.85 23.41 1.47
CA ASP A 384 20.55 24.69 1.41
C ASP A 384 21.63 24.60 0.32
N GLY A 385 21.19 24.51 -0.93
CA GLY A 385 22.02 24.90 -2.07
C GLY A 385 22.03 23.92 -3.23
N LEU A 386 21.37 24.35 -4.31
CA LEU A 386 21.91 24.51 -5.67
C LEU A 386 20.88 24.03 -6.72
N TRP A 387 20.15 25.04 -7.22
CA TRP A 387 19.64 25.25 -8.58
C TRP A 387 18.69 24.25 -9.21
#